data_AF-A0A7C8GS09-F1
#
_entry.id   AF-A0A7C8GS09-F1
#
_cell.length_a   1.000
_cell.length_b   1.000
_cell.length_c   1.000
_cell.angle_alpha   90.00
_cell.angle_beta   90.00
_cell.angle_gamma   90.00
#
_symmetry.space_group_name_H-M   'P 1'
#
loop_
_entity.id
_entity.type
_entity.pdbx_description
1 polymer ?
#
loop_
_entity_poly.entity_id
_entity_poly.type
_entity_poly.pdbx_seq_one_letter_code
_entity_poly.pdbx_strand_id
1 'polypeptide(L)'
;MKDQAISLEIEPLSKLIKYDKHMNAIVFSLVSKQFSHIPPLMHPDIVYTIKGFLKLYSELLFLSNYPIDLEILCNTLVERTHVIAEHSTIPILTEEFFAIPYPEVLTPTNDQLEDLLIKTSKEITDDTIQESIVLLKQNIYERNLPNAVVQGLLNNLRRDPHCKWAAYLYELYMEKTQD
;
A
#
# COMPACT_ATOMS: atom_id res chain seq x y z
N MET A 1 26.94 -0.42 -10.78
CA MET A 1 25.83 -1.30 -11.23
C MET A 1 25.16 -2.07 -10.07
N LYS A 2 25.39 -1.74 -8.79
CA LYS A 2 24.77 -2.43 -7.65
C LYS A 2 23.66 -1.61 -6.97
N ASP A 3 23.59 -0.30 -7.25
CA ASP A 3 22.70 0.64 -6.54
C ASP A 3 21.36 0.91 -7.25
N GLN A 4 21.23 0.52 -8.52
CA GLN A 4 19.97 0.67 -9.28
C GLN A 4 18.92 -0.39 -8.93
N ALA A 5 19.32 -1.52 -8.34
CA ALA A 5 18.39 -2.62 -8.02
C ALA A 5 17.46 -2.27 -6.84
N ILE A 6 17.95 -1.53 -5.85
CA ILE A 6 17.20 -1.30 -4.60
C ILE A 6 16.17 -0.15 -4.76
N SER A 7 16.48 0.89 -5.55
CA SER A 7 15.57 2.03 -5.75
C SER A 7 14.36 1.72 -6.63
N LEU A 8 14.43 0.67 -7.46
CA LEU A 8 13.32 0.19 -8.29
C LEU A 8 12.32 -0.70 -7.52
N GLU A 9 12.67 -1.17 -6.32
CA GLU A 9 11.86 -2.14 -5.56
C GLU A 9 10.86 -1.47 -4.58
N ILE A 10 11.12 -0.23 -4.13
CA ILE A 10 10.32 0.44 -3.07
C ILE A 10 9.00 1.05 -3.62
N GLU A 11 9.02 1.64 -4.82
CA GLU A 11 7.82 2.25 -5.41
C GLU A 11 6.72 1.23 -5.80
N PRO A 12 7.03 0.07 -6.40
CA PRO A 12 6.03 -0.95 -6.67
C PRO A 12 5.50 -1.60 -5.39
N LEU A 13 6.39 -1.93 -4.43
CA LEU A 13 6.05 -2.64 -3.19
C LEU A 13 5.07 -1.85 -2.33
N SER A 14 5.23 -0.55 -2.32
CA SER A 14 4.40 0.35 -1.55
C SER A 14 3.06 0.73 -2.19
N LYS A 15 3.01 0.82 -3.53
CA LYS A 15 1.77 0.86 -4.29
C LYS A 15 0.96 -0.41 -4.01
N LEU A 16 1.62 -1.57 -3.94
CA LEU A 16 1.01 -2.84 -3.52
C LEU A 16 0.49 -2.79 -2.08
N ILE A 17 1.25 -2.20 -1.14
CA ILE A 17 0.82 -2.04 0.26
C ILE A 17 -0.37 -1.08 0.39
N LYS A 18 -0.38 0.05 -0.32
CA LYS A 18 -1.52 0.97 -0.36
C LYS A 18 -2.75 0.31 -0.97
N TYR A 19 -2.56 -0.44 -2.05
CA TYR A 19 -3.60 -1.23 -2.68
C TYR A 19 -4.16 -2.28 -1.72
N ASP A 20 -3.30 -3.01 -1.00
CA ASP A 20 -3.72 -3.99 0.01
C ASP A 20 -4.58 -3.34 1.10
N LYS A 21 -4.17 -2.19 1.65
CA LYS A 21 -4.98 -1.47 2.65
C LYS A 21 -6.36 -1.07 2.13
N HIS A 22 -6.46 -0.54 0.91
CA HIS A 22 -7.74 -0.18 0.31
C HIS A 22 -8.59 -1.42 0.01
N MET A 23 -7.98 -2.49 -0.49
CA MET A 23 -8.65 -3.77 -0.72
C MET A 23 -9.19 -4.36 0.58
N ASN A 24 -8.45 -4.26 1.69
CA ASN A 24 -8.93 -4.71 3.00
C ASN A 24 -10.23 -3.99 3.38
N ALA A 25 -10.28 -2.67 3.26
CA ALA A 25 -11.48 -1.90 3.58
C ALA A 25 -12.69 -2.28 2.70
N ILE A 26 -12.46 -2.49 1.39
CA ILE A 26 -13.51 -2.90 0.45
C ILE A 26 -14.03 -4.29 0.79
N VAL A 27 -13.13 -5.27 0.93
CA VAL A 27 -13.49 -6.66 1.22
C VAL A 27 -14.17 -6.77 2.58
N PHE A 28 -13.69 -6.02 3.59
CA PHE A 28 -14.33 -5.96 4.90
C PHE A 28 -15.77 -5.44 4.79
N SER A 29 -16.00 -4.34 4.05
CA SER A 29 -17.35 -3.82 3.81
C SER A 29 -18.26 -4.84 3.11
N LEU A 30 -17.73 -5.59 2.15
CA LEU A 30 -18.48 -6.63 1.45
C LEU A 30 -18.85 -7.79 2.39
N VAL A 31 -17.88 -8.27 3.18
CA VAL A 31 -18.11 -9.36 4.14
C VAL A 31 -19.15 -8.98 5.17
N SER A 32 -19.03 -7.80 5.79
CA SER A 32 -20.00 -7.35 6.81
C SER A 32 -21.41 -7.16 6.25
N LYS A 33 -21.56 -6.85 4.95
CA LYS A 33 -22.87 -6.72 4.29
C LYS A 33 -23.44 -8.06 3.84
N GLN A 34 -22.64 -8.90 3.20
CA GLN A 34 -23.07 -10.16 2.60
C GLN A 34 -23.31 -11.26 3.65
N PHE A 35 -22.53 -11.22 4.74
CA PHE A 35 -22.55 -12.23 5.80
C PHE A 35 -22.97 -11.62 7.14
N SER A 36 -23.98 -10.75 7.12
CA SER A 36 -24.47 -10.04 8.31
C SER A 36 -25.05 -10.96 9.39
N HIS A 37 -25.42 -12.20 9.03
CA HIS A 37 -25.91 -13.23 9.96
C HIS A 37 -24.78 -13.95 10.71
N ILE A 38 -23.52 -13.81 10.26
CA ILE A 38 -22.35 -14.44 10.87
C ILE A 38 -21.81 -13.54 11.98
N PRO A 39 -21.32 -14.11 13.11
CA PRO A 39 -20.74 -13.32 14.19
C PRO A 39 -19.66 -12.35 13.68
N PRO A 40 -19.69 -11.05 14.08
CA PRO A 40 -18.72 -10.05 13.63
C PRO A 40 -17.25 -10.45 13.90
N LEU A 41 -17.00 -11.21 14.95
CA LEU A 41 -15.67 -11.72 15.30
C LEU A 41 -15.07 -12.63 14.21
N MET A 42 -15.89 -13.24 13.35
CA MET A 42 -15.41 -14.07 12.23
C MET A 42 -15.07 -13.25 10.98
N HIS A 43 -15.54 -12.00 10.88
CA HIS A 43 -15.34 -11.18 9.67
C HIS A 43 -13.86 -11.00 9.32
N PRO A 44 -12.94 -10.73 10.27
CA PRO A 44 -11.50 -10.66 10.00
C PRO A 44 -10.94 -11.92 9.32
N ASP A 45 -11.33 -13.11 9.79
CA ASP A 45 -10.88 -14.39 9.24
C ASP A 45 -11.42 -14.65 7.82
N ILE A 46 -12.68 -14.29 7.57
CA ILE A 46 -13.28 -14.38 6.23
C ILE A 46 -12.57 -13.42 5.26
N VAL A 47 -12.33 -12.17 5.67
CA VAL A 47 -11.59 -11.18 4.88
C VAL A 47 -10.19 -11.71 4.55
N TYR A 48 -9.47 -12.22 5.55
CA TYR A 48 -8.12 -12.77 5.34
C TYR A 48 -8.13 -13.96 4.37
N THR A 49 -9.13 -14.82 4.46
CA THR A 49 -9.29 -15.95 3.55
C THR A 49 -9.55 -15.49 2.11
N ILE A 50 -10.44 -14.51 1.89
CA ILE A 50 -10.68 -13.92 0.58
C ILE A 50 -9.39 -13.33 0.00
N LYS A 51 -8.59 -12.64 0.82
CA LYS A 51 -7.27 -12.16 0.40
C LYS A 51 -6.33 -13.29 -0.02
N GLY A 52 -6.32 -14.39 0.73
CA GLY A 52 -5.58 -15.59 0.39
C GLY A 52 -5.97 -16.13 -0.99
N PHE A 53 -7.27 -16.19 -1.27
CA PHE A 53 -7.77 -16.56 -2.60
C PHE A 53 -7.33 -15.58 -3.68
N LEU A 54 -7.50 -14.28 -3.49
CA LEU A 54 -7.06 -13.27 -4.45
C LEU A 54 -5.57 -13.41 -4.76
N LYS A 55 -4.73 -13.62 -3.73
CA LYS A 55 -3.30 -13.80 -3.90
C LYS A 55 -2.99 -15.05 -4.73
N LEU A 56 -3.48 -16.22 -4.33
CA LEU A 56 -3.18 -17.49 -4.99
C LEU A 56 -3.73 -17.56 -6.41
N TYR A 57 -4.97 -17.13 -6.62
CA TYR A 57 -5.61 -17.18 -7.93
C TYR A 57 -5.11 -16.10 -8.89
N SER A 58 -4.56 -14.99 -8.38
CA SER A 58 -3.89 -14.00 -9.25
C SER A 58 -2.68 -14.60 -9.98
N GLU A 59 -2.00 -15.59 -9.40
CA GLU A 59 -0.90 -16.29 -10.07
C GLU A 59 -1.37 -16.99 -11.34
N LEU A 60 -2.59 -17.57 -11.31
CA LEU A 60 -3.18 -18.21 -12.50
C LEU A 60 -3.48 -17.19 -13.61
N LEU A 61 -3.83 -15.96 -13.25
CA LEU A 61 -4.19 -14.90 -14.19
C LEU A 61 -2.98 -14.18 -14.79
N PHE A 62 -1.94 -13.95 -13.98
CA PHE A 62 -0.83 -13.07 -14.36
C PHE A 62 0.50 -13.79 -14.57
N LEU A 63 0.72 -14.95 -13.95
CA LEU A 63 2.01 -15.65 -13.95
C LEU A 63 1.97 -17.01 -14.65
N SER A 64 0.78 -17.47 -15.05
CA SER A 64 0.58 -18.76 -15.68
C SER A 64 -0.01 -18.61 -17.08
N ASN A 65 0.40 -19.48 -18.01
CA ASN A 65 -0.28 -19.66 -19.29
C ASN A 65 -1.37 -20.75 -19.21
N TYR A 66 -1.84 -21.05 -18.00
CA TYR A 66 -2.86 -22.07 -17.81
C TYR A 66 -4.20 -21.56 -18.40
N PRO A 67 -4.86 -22.33 -19.29
CA PRO A 67 -6.12 -21.90 -19.89
C PRO A 67 -7.23 -22.02 -18.86
N ILE A 68 -7.46 -20.95 -18.11
CA ILE A 68 -8.51 -20.88 -17.10
C ILE A 68 -9.76 -20.21 -17.66
N ASP A 69 -10.91 -20.82 -17.37
CA ASP A 69 -12.21 -20.18 -17.58
C ASP A 69 -12.48 -19.22 -16.42
N LEU A 70 -12.55 -17.92 -16.73
CA LEU A 70 -12.74 -16.86 -15.73
C LEU A 70 -14.11 -16.96 -15.04
N GLU A 71 -15.15 -17.40 -15.75
CA GLU A 71 -16.49 -17.52 -15.17
C GLU A 71 -16.51 -18.67 -14.16
N ILE A 72 -15.94 -19.82 -14.51
CA ILE A 72 -15.81 -20.95 -13.59
C ILE A 72 -14.97 -20.57 -12.37
N LEU A 73 -13.87 -19.85 -12.57
CA LEU A 73 -13.02 -19.36 -11.49
C LEU A 73 -13.80 -18.47 -10.53
N CYS A 74 -14.49 -17.45 -11.05
CA CYS A 74 -15.29 -16.53 -10.23
C CYS A 74 -16.38 -17.27 -9.44
N ASN A 75 -17.12 -18.17 -10.09
CA ASN A 75 -18.15 -18.98 -9.43
C ASN A 75 -17.56 -19.87 -8.34
N THR A 76 -16.39 -20.46 -8.59
CA THR A 76 -15.66 -21.26 -7.59
C THR A 76 -15.24 -20.42 -6.39
N LEU A 77 -14.74 -19.20 -6.61
CA LEU A 77 -14.35 -18.31 -5.52
C LEU A 77 -15.54 -17.90 -4.66
N VAL A 78 -16.68 -17.58 -5.29
CA VAL A 78 -17.93 -17.26 -4.58
C VAL A 78 -18.40 -18.44 -3.73
N GLU A 79 -18.45 -19.65 -4.31
CA GLU A 79 -18.86 -20.87 -3.61
C GLU A 79 -17.97 -21.14 -2.39
N ARG A 80 -16.64 -21.13 -2.57
CA ARG A 80 -15.70 -21.39 -1.48
C ARG A 80 -15.76 -20.35 -0.38
N THR A 81 -15.85 -19.07 -0.72
CA THR A 81 -16.02 -18.01 0.28
C THR A 81 -17.32 -18.21 1.05
N HIS A 82 -18.41 -18.59 0.38
CA HIS A 82 -19.68 -18.86 1.06
C HIS A 82 -19.59 -20.08 2.00
N VAL A 83 -19.00 -21.19 1.55
CA VAL A 83 -18.82 -22.39 2.40
C VAL A 83 -17.99 -22.06 3.63
N ILE A 84 -16.87 -21.34 3.46
CA ILE A 84 -16.00 -20.97 4.58
C ILE A 84 -16.72 -20.02 5.53
N ALA A 85 -17.47 -19.06 5.02
CA ALA A 85 -18.26 -18.16 5.84
C ALA A 85 -19.24 -18.96 6.71
N GLU A 86 -20.08 -19.81 6.12
CA GLU A 86 -21.14 -20.54 6.84
C GLU A 86 -20.63 -21.57 7.85
N HIS A 87 -19.46 -22.15 7.62
CA HIS A 87 -19.00 -23.31 8.38
C HIS A 87 -17.78 -23.06 9.26
N SER A 88 -17.10 -21.92 9.14
CA SER A 88 -16.01 -21.56 10.04
C SER A 88 -16.53 -21.21 11.43
N THR A 89 -15.97 -21.83 12.46
CA THR A 89 -16.39 -21.63 13.85
C THR A 89 -15.28 -21.17 14.79
N ILE A 90 -14.04 -21.15 14.32
CA ILE A 90 -12.86 -20.83 15.13
C ILE A 90 -12.26 -19.53 14.60
N PRO A 91 -12.44 -18.39 15.31
CA PRO A 91 -11.77 -17.15 14.96
C PRO A 91 -10.31 -17.19 15.40
N ILE A 92 -9.41 -16.68 14.57
CA ILE A 92 -7.99 -16.52 14.91
C ILE A 92 -7.50 -15.08 14.69
N LEU A 93 -8.14 -14.32 13.78
CA LEU A 93 -7.76 -12.95 13.51
C LEU A 93 -8.70 -11.94 14.18
N THR A 94 -8.13 -10.81 14.59
CA THR A 94 -8.87 -9.63 15.03
C THR A 94 -8.79 -8.54 13.98
N GLU A 95 -9.68 -7.55 14.05
CA GLU A 95 -9.60 -6.36 13.17
C GLU A 95 -8.25 -5.64 13.28
N GLU A 96 -7.62 -5.70 14.46
CA GLU A 96 -6.30 -5.10 14.73
C GLU A 96 -5.21 -5.64 13.80
N PHE A 97 -5.31 -6.89 13.34
CA PHE A 97 -4.37 -7.46 12.38
C PHE A 97 -4.27 -6.62 11.11
N PHE A 98 -5.40 -6.09 10.62
CA PHE A 98 -5.44 -5.25 9.42
C PHE A 98 -4.94 -3.83 9.67
N ALA A 99 -4.79 -3.43 10.94
CA ALA A 99 -4.20 -2.17 11.34
C ALA A 99 -2.68 -2.27 11.58
N ILE A 100 -2.11 -3.48 11.67
CA ILE A 100 -0.67 -3.68 11.86
C ILE A 100 0.07 -3.04 10.67
N PRO A 101 0.98 -2.07 10.92
CA PRO A 101 1.78 -1.48 9.86
C PRO A 101 2.69 -2.55 9.25
N TYR A 102 2.89 -2.46 7.92
CA TYR A 102 3.89 -3.29 7.26
C TYR A 102 5.28 -3.01 7.88
N PRO A 103 6.13 -4.04 8.01
CA PRO A 103 7.46 -3.88 8.61
C PRO A 103 8.28 -2.77 7.91
N GLU A 104 9.22 -2.16 8.65
CA GLU A 104 10.12 -1.03 8.32
C GLU A 104 10.88 -1.09 6.98
N VAL A 105 10.69 -2.14 6.18
CA VAL A 105 11.24 -2.35 4.84
C VAL A 105 10.89 -1.19 3.88
N LEU A 106 9.91 -0.35 4.22
CA LEU A 106 9.50 0.80 3.43
C LEU A 106 10.14 2.13 3.78
N THR A 107 10.84 2.26 4.92
CA THR A 107 11.45 3.54 5.26
C THR A 107 12.69 3.76 4.40
N PRO A 108 12.70 4.74 3.49
CA PRO A 108 13.83 4.93 2.59
C PRO A 108 15.04 5.42 3.38
N THR A 109 16.24 5.04 2.94
CA THR A 109 17.46 5.74 3.35
C THR A 109 17.47 7.17 2.80
N ASN A 110 18.34 8.04 3.33
CA ASN A 110 18.53 9.40 2.80
C ASN A 110 18.72 9.39 1.27
N ASP A 111 19.63 8.54 0.79
CA ASP A 111 19.98 8.44 -0.63
C ASP A 111 18.81 7.94 -1.48
N GLN A 112 18.05 6.96 -0.97
CA GLN A 112 16.85 6.45 -1.68
C GLN A 112 15.76 7.50 -1.79
N LEU A 113 15.56 8.29 -0.73
CA LEU A 113 14.58 9.38 -0.72
C LEU A 113 15.03 10.53 -1.62
N GLU A 114 16.33 10.86 -1.62
CA GLU A 114 16.89 11.87 -2.50
C GLU A 114 16.73 11.48 -3.99
N ASP A 115 17.08 10.25 -4.34
CA ASP A 115 16.95 9.71 -5.70
C ASP A 115 15.50 9.75 -6.18
N LEU A 116 14.56 9.39 -5.32
CA LEU A 116 13.13 9.46 -5.62
C LEU A 116 12.68 10.89 -5.92
N LEU A 117 13.10 11.86 -5.10
CA LEU A 117 12.77 13.27 -5.29
C LEU A 117 13.38 13.80 -6.61
N ILE A 118 14.60 13.40 -6.97
CA ILE A 118 15.22 13.76 -8.25
C ILE A 118 14.44 13.19 -9.43
N LYS A 119 14.06 11.91 -9.37
CA LYS A 119 13.25 11.28 -10.43
C LYS A 119 11.90 11.98 -10.57
N THR A 120 11.22 12.21 -9.45
CA THR A 120 9.92 12.90 -9.40
C THR A 120 10.02 14.30 -10.02
N SER A 121 11.07 15.07 -9.70
CA SER A 121 11.25 16.42 -10.25
C SER A 121 11.40 16.47 -11.77
N LYS A 122 11.90 15.41 -12.41
CA LYS A 122 12.06 15.37 -13.88
C LYS A 122 10.73 15.23 -14.62
N GLU A 123 9.71 14.71 -13.94
CA GLU A 123 8.40 14.42 -14.52
C GLU A 123 7.39 15.56 -14.30
N ILE A 124 7.76 16.59 -13.52
CA ILE A 124 6.87 17.65 -13.09
C ILE A 124 7.24 18.98 -13.75
N THR A 125 6.21 19.67 -14.24
CA THR A 125 6.32 20.99 -14.87
C THR A 125 5.82 22.13 -13.97
N ASP A 126 5.15 21.82 -12.86
CA ASP A 126 4.68 22.81 -11.90
C ASP A 126 5.85 23.37 -11.06
N ASP A 127 6.08 24.68 -11.16
CA ASP A 127 7.18 25.38 -10.50
C ASP A 127 7.09 25.29 -8.96
N THR A 128 5.88 25.32 -8.39
CA THR A 128 5.68 25.24 -6.94
C THR A 128 6.06 23.86 -6.42
N ILE A 129 5.71 22.81 -7.16
CA ILE A 129 6.10 21.44 -6.82
C ILE A 129 7.61 21.25 -7.00
N GLN A 130 8.22 21.78 -8.06
CA GLN A 130 9.67 21.71 -8.24
C GLN A 130 10.43 22.39 -7.10
N GLU A 131 10.04 23.61 -6.72
CA GLU A 131 10.63 24.33 -5.59
C GLU A 131 10.43 23.54 -4.28
N SER A 132 9.26 22.96 -4.08
CA SER A 132 8.97 22.11 -2.92
C SER A 132 9.90 20.90 -2.86
N ILE A 133 10.17 20.25 -4.00
CA ILE A 133 11.10 19.12 -4.08
C ILE A 133 12.53 19.56 -3.71
N VAL A 134 13.00 20.70 -4.23
CA VAL A 134 14.35 21.21 -3.92
C VAL A 134 14.53 21.45 -2.42
N LEU A 135 13.55 22.09 -1.77
CA LEU A 135 13.59 22.35 -0.33
C LEU A 135 13.52 21.04 0.49
N LEU A 136 12.68 20.09 0.08
CA LEU A 136 12.60 18.78 0.74
C LEU A 136 13.93 18.01 0.61
N LYS A 137 14.60 18.06 -0.53
CA LYS A 137 15.92 17.44 -0.72
C LYS A 137 16.96 17.99 0.25
N GLN A 138 17.04 19.31 0.39
CA GLN A 138 17.97 19.94 1.34
C GLN A 138 17.68 19.51 2.78
N ASN A 139 16.40 19.45 3.14
CA ASN A 139 15.97 19.08 4.49
C ASN A 139 16.31 17.64 4.89
N ILE A 140 16.50 16.71 3.95
CA ILE A 140 16.97 15.34 4.25
C ILE A 140 18.31 15.35 5.01
N TYR A 141 19.22 16.24 4.61
CA TYR A 141 20.57 16.31 5.17
C TYR A 141 20.69 17.41 6.21
N GLU A 142 20.07 18.57 5.99
CA GLU A 142 20.23 19.74 6.86
C GLU A 142 19.27 19.75 8.05
N ARG A 143 18.14 19.04 7.95
CA ARG A 143 17.07 18.98 8.98
C ARG A 143 16.69 20.35 9.55
N ASN A 144 16.66 21.37 8.71
CA ASN A 144 16.51 22.77 9.09
C ASN A 144 15.09 23.32 8.90
N LEU A 145 14.17 22.56 8.30
CA LEU A 145 12.80 22.99 8.08
C LEU A 145 11.89 22.62 9.27
N PRO A 146 11.08 23.55 9.79
CA PRO A 146 10.04 23.23 10.75
C PRO A 146 9.03 22.22 10.19
N ASN A 147 8.50 21.33 11.02
CA ASN A 147 7.55 20.30 10.60
C ASN A 147 6.33 20.88 9.84
N ALA A 148 5.82 22.04 10.27
CA ALA A 148 4.71 22.71 9.57
C ALA A 148 5.08 23.12 8.12
N VAL A 149 6.33 23.52 7.89
CA VAL A 149 6.83 23.85 6.54
C VAL A 149 6.94 22.57 5.72
N VAL A 150 7.55 21.52 6.27
CA VAL A 150 7.65 20.20 5.60
C VAL A 150 6.27 19.70 5.18
N GLN A 151 5.27 19.76 6.08
CA GLN A 151 3.90 19.35 5.77
C GLN A 151 3.26 20.20 4.67
N GLY A 152 3.54 21.51 4.63
CA GLY A 152 3.13 22.39 3.53
C GLY A 152 3.71 21.97 2.18
N LEU A 153 5.02 21.70 2.14
CA LEU A 153 5.72 21.24 0.93
C LEU A 153 5.18 19.89 0.45
N LEU A 154 4.98 18.94 1.36
CA LEU A 154 4.38 17.63 1.05
C LEU A 154 2.95 17.76 0.51
N ASN A 155 2.18 18.73 1.02
CA ASN A 155 0.85 19.01 0.50
C ASN A 155 0.88 19.54 -0.94
N ASN A 156 1.90 20.30 -1.34
CA ASN A 156 2.07 20.72 -2.72
C ASN A 156 2.28 19.49 -3.63
N LEU A 157 3.16 18.56 -3.21
CA LEU A 157 3.38 17.30 -3.92
C LEU A 157 2.10 16.45 -4.04
N ARG A 158 1.27 16.36 -3.01
CA ARG A 158 0.03 15.53 -3.06
C ARG A 158 -1.00 15.97 -4.10
N ARG A 159 -0.93 17.22 -4.58
CA ARG A 159 -1.84 17.76 -5.60
C ARG A 159 -1.64 17.10 -6.95
N ASP A 160 -0.43 16.63 -7.24
CA ASP A 160 -0.12 15.90 -8.47
C ASP A 160 -0.11 14.38 -8.24
N PRO A 161 -0.86 13.59 -9.04
CA PRO A 161 -0.86 12.12 -8.94
C PRO A 161 0.54 11.48 -9.00
N HIS A 162 1.48 12.02 -9.78
CA HIS A 162 2.84 11.51 -9.93
C HIS A 162 3.70 11.75 -8.68
N CYS A 163 3.40 12.79 -7.90
CA CYS A 163 4.16 13.16 -6.70
C CYS A 163 3.64 12.55 -5.39
N LYS A 164 2.41 12.00 -5.38
CA LYS A 164 1.80 11.39 -4.19
C LYS A 164 2.66 10.31 -3.54
N TRP A 165 3.47 9.63 -4.36
CA TRP A 165 4.35 8.59 -3.89
C TRP A 165 5.56 9.16 -3.13
N ALA A 166 6.23 10.15 -3.71
CA ALA A 166 7.33 10.86 -3.07
C ALA A 166 6.91 11.52 -1.75
N ALA A 167 5.73 12.15 -1.72
CA ALA A 167 5.20 12.75 -0.50
C ALA A 167 5.03 11.73 0.64
N TYR A 168 4.49 10.56 0.33
CA TYR A 168 4.26 9.51 1.34
C TYR A 168 5.56 8.91 1.88
N LEU A 169 6.55 8.64 1.03
CA LEU A 169 7.84 8.11 1.50
C LEU A 169 8.61 9.11 2.36
N TYR A 170 8.48 10.40 2.05
CA TYR A 170 9.06 11.45 2.87
C TYR A 170 8.42 11.48 4.27
N GLU A 171 7.11 11.25 4.40
CA GLU A 171 6.46 11.16 5.71
C GLU A 171 6.96 9.97 6.53
N LEU A 172 7.03 8.79 5.91
CA LEU A 172 7.58 7.61 6.58
C LEU A 172 9.03 7.82 7.04
N TYR A 173 9.82 8.54 6.24
CA TYR A 173 11.18 8.93 6.62
C TYR A 173 11.19 9.84 7.85
N MET A 174 10.32 10.85 7.88
CA MET A 174 10.21 11.78 9.00
C MET A 174 9.79 11.09 10.29
N GLU A 175 8.82 10.18 10.23
CA GLU A 175 8.32 9.41 11.38
C GLU A 175 9.45 8.60 12.05
N LYS A 176 10.33 7.96 11.26
CA LYS A 176 11.49 7.22 11.79
C LYS A 176 12.53 8.13 12.45
N THR A 177 12.73 9.34 11.94
CA THR A 177 13.79 10.24 12.43
C THR A 177 13.42 11.03 13.68
N GLN A 178 12.19 10.88 14.18
CA GLN A 178 11.69 11.50 15.42
C GLN A 178 11.84 10.61 16.66
N ASP A 179 12.11 9.31 16.48
CA ASP A 179 12.54 8.36 17.53
C ASP A 179 14.08 8.34 17.68
#